data_AF-A0A9D5XD11-F1
#
_entry.id   AF-A0A9D5XD11-F1
#
_cell.length_a   1.000
_cell.length_b   1.000
_cell.length_c   1.000
_cell.angle_alpha   90.00
_cell.angle_beta   90.00
_cell.angle_gamma   90.00
#
_symmetry.space_group_name_H-M   'P 1'
#
loop_
_entity.id
_entity.type
_entity.pdbx_description
1 polymer ?
#
loop_
_entity_poly.entity_id
_entity_poly.type
_entity_poly.pdbx_seq_one_letter_code
_entity_poly.pdbx_strand_id
1 'polypeptide(L)'
;MRRLAFLMIPVMAAVSGCGGPVETRIQTQAGPALPALKQYSFPEKPEQNSQAYQAARQMVGSALEDRGFAQSKDAPLLVHIALANRPASIAMTTGEESGLDVIADKKERKPLQSCEDVEHRLTINMFTVPAGEALY
;
A
#
# COMPACT_ATOMS: atom_id res chain seq x y z
N MET A 1 -38.51 -30.84 21.28
CA MET A 1 -37.15 -30.28 21.44
C MET A 1 -36.30 -30.37 20.17
N ARG A 2 -36.37 -31.45 19.37
CA ARG A 2 -35.56 -31.65 18.15
C ARG A 2 -35.86 -30.69 16.96
N ARG A 3 -37.02 -30.03 16.94
CA ARG A 3 -37.40 -29.05 15.90
C ARG A 3 -36.89 -27.62 16.15
N LEU A 4 -36.59 -27.26 17.41
CA LEU A 4 -36.01 -25.94 17.74
C LEU A 4 -34.53 -25.84 17.33
N ALA A 5 -33.80 -26.96 17.40
CA ALA A 5 -32.39 -27.00 17.01
C ALA A 5 -32.17 -26.73 15.51
N PHE A 6 -33.10 -27.14 14.65
CA PHE A 6 -32.99 -26.93 13.20
C PHE A 6 -33.20 -25.47 12.76
N LEU A 7 -33.90 -24.66 13.57
CA LEU A 7 -34.15 -23.23 13.28
C LEU A 7 -33.01 -22.31 13.74
N MET A 8 -32.12 -22.76 14.62
CA MET A 8 -30.99 -21.95 15.11
C MET A 8 -29.77 -21.95 14.17
N ILE A 9 -29.61 -23.00 13.36
CA ILE A 9 -28.47 -23.15 12.44
C ILE A 9 -28.38 -22.01 11.39
N PRO A 10 -29.46 -21.58 10.70
CA PRO A 10 -29.36 -20.49 9.73
C PRO A 10 -29.08 -19.13 10.37
N VAL A 11 -29.47 -18.92 11.63
CA VAL A 11 -29.24 -17.66 12.35
C VAL A 11 -27.77 -17.50 12.74
N MET A 12 -27.08 -18.58 13.11
CA MET A 12 -25.64 -18.54 13.39
C MET A 12 -24.78 -18.38 12.12
N ALA A 13 -25.23 -18.91 10.97
CA ALA A 13 -24.53 -18.74 9.70
C ALA A 13 -24.62 -17.31 9.13
N ALA A 14 -25.61 -16.52 9.57
CA ALA A 14 -25.83 -15.16 9.08
C ALA A 14 -24.94 -14.10 9.77
N VAL A 15 -24.22 -14.44 10.85
CA VAL A 15 -23.41 -13.48 11.64
C VAL A 15 -21.91 -13.53 11.30
N SER A 16 -21.47 -14.50 10.51
CA SER A 16 -20.06 -14.66 10.14
C SER A 16 -19.80 -14.15 8.72
N GLY A 17 -19.62 -12.84 8.56
CA GLY A 17 -19.42 -12.29 7.22
C GLY A 17 -18.78 -10.92 7.11
N CYS A 18 -18.03 -10.44 8.12
CA CYS A 18 -17.25 -9.20 7.98
C CYS A 18 -15.92 -9.37 7.23
N GLY A 19 -15.70 -10.53 6.61
CA GLY A 19 -14.61 -10.77 5.67
C GLY A 19 -15.10 -10.66 4.23
N GLY A 20 -15.54 -9.46 3.83
CA GLY A 20 -15.80 -9.18 2.42
C GLY A 20 -14.52 -9.44 1.58
N PRO A 21 -14.65 -9.68 0.27
CA PRO A 21 -13.48 -9.93 -0.57
C PRO A 21 -12.48 -8.78 -0.48
N VAL A 22 -11.20 -9.11 -0.27
CA VAL A 22 -10.10 -8.13 -0.27
C VAL A 22 -9.89 -7.67 -1.72
N GLU A 23 -10.03 -6.38 -1.98
CA GLU A 23 -9.77 -5.77 -3.29
C GLU A 23 -8.35 -5.21 -3.31
N THR A 24 -7.49 -5.69 -4.22
CA THR A 24 -6.17 -5.10 -4.46
C THR A 24 -6.22 -4.24 -5.71
N ARG A 25 -5.89 -2.95 -5.56
CA ARG A 25 -5.81 -1.99 -6.68
C ARG A 25 -4.35 -1.61 -6.90
N ILE A 26 -3.88 -1.74 -8.14
CA ILE A 26 -2.52 -1.38 -8.52
C ILE A 26 -2.62 -0.16 -9.43
N GLN A 27 -2.07 0.97 -8.98
CA GLN A 27 -1.90 2.17 -9.79
C GLN A 27 -0.41 2.33 -10.09
N THR A 28 -0.04 2.21 -11.36
CA THR A 28 1.32 2.43 -11.84
C THR A 28 1.38 3.70 -12.66
N GLN A 29 2.25 4.64 -12.29
CA GLN A 29 2.62 5.74 -13.15
C GLN A 29 3.93 5.37 -13.86
N ALA A 30 3.95 5.49 -15.19
CA ALA A 30 5.16 5.27 -15.95
C ALA A 30 6.16 6.41 -15.68
N GLY A 31 7.32 6.06 -15.12
CA GLY A 31 8.42 6.99 -14.93
C GLY A 31 9.35 7.05 -16.15
N PRO A 32 10.35 7.94 -16.11
CA PRO A 32 11.42 7.95 -17.10
C PRO A 32 12.18 6.61 -17.14
N ALA A 33 12.96 6.38 -18.20
CA ALA A 33 13.73 5.15 -18.35
C ALA A 33 14.62 4.89 -17.13
N LEU A 34 14.69 3.62 -16.72
CA LEU A 34 15.53 3.19 -15.60
C LEU A 34 17.01 3.41 -15.92
N PRO A 35 17.84 3.76 -14.92
CA PRO A 35 19.28 3.90 -15.10
C PRO A 35 19.91 2.57 -15.56
N ALA A 36 20.98 2.66 -16.37
CA ALA A 36 21.68 1.48 -16.88
C ALA A 36 22.28 0.61 -15.75
N LEU A 37 22.67 1.24 -14.65
CA LEU A 37 23.09 0.58 -13.42
C LEU A 37 21.85 0.14 -12.62
N LYS A 38 21.59 -1.16 -12.61
CA LYS A 38 20.54 -1.81 -11.80
C LYS A 38 20.95 -1.95 -10.34
N GLN A 39 21.38 -0.86 -9.71
CA GLN A 39 21.72 -0.83 -8.30
C GLN A 39 20.72 0.03 -7.56
N TYR A 40 20.30 -0.39 -6.37
CA TYR A 40 19.33 0.35 -5.55
C TYR A 40 19.75 0.45 -4.08
N SER A 41 19.27 1.49 -3.40
CA SER A 41 19.41 1.68 -1.96
C SER A 41 18.06 2.05 -1.33
N PHE A 42 17.91 1.71 -0.05
CA PHE A 42 16.80 2.20 0.76
C PHE A 42 17.33 3.36 1.62
N PRO A 43 16.63 4.51 1.68
CA PRO A 43 17.03 5.61 2.56
C PRO A 43 16.90 5.15 4.01
N GLU A 44 17.85 5.50 4.87
CA GLU A 44 17.78 5.22 6.31
C GLU A 44 17.00 6.35 7.00
N LYS A 45 15.76 6.10 7.42
CA LYS A 45 14.95 7.06 8.19
C LYS A 45 14.46 6.46 9.52
N PRO A 46 14.39 7.24 10.61
CA PRO A 46 13.94 6.74 11.93
C PRO A 46 12.51 6.17 11.93
N GLU A 47 11.65 6.70 11.06
CA GLU A 47 10.24 6.31 10.90
C GLU A 47 10.06 4.88 10.35
N GLN A 48 11.15 4.22 9.96
CA GLN A 48 11.20 2.90 9.32
C GLN A 48 11.35 1.73 10.31
N ASN A 49 11.29 1.99 11.61
CA ASN A 49 11.50 0.97 12.65
C ASN A 49 10.26 0.10 12.94
N SER A 50 9.20 0.18 12.14
CA SER A 50 8.03 -0.70 12.31
C SER A 50 8.26 -2.07 11.67
N GLN A 51 7.74 -3.13 12.30
CA GLN A 51 7.81 -4.49 11.75
C GLN A 51 7.16 -4.59 10.37
N ALA A 52 6.04 -3.89 10.15
CA ALA A 52 5.37 -3.84 8.86
C ALA A 52 6.25 -3.20 7.78
N TYR A 53 6.99 -2.13 8.12
CA TYR A 53 7.94 -1.52 7.20
C TYR A 53 9.08 -2.47 6.82
N GLN A 54 9.66 -3.19 7.80
CA GLN A 54 10.74 -4.14 7.53
C GLN A 54 10.28 -5.30 6.64
N ALA A 55 9.07 -5.81 6.85
CA ALA A 55 8.47 -6.81 5.97
C ALA A 55 8.27 -6.27 4.54
N ALA A 56 7.75 -5.04 4.40
CA ALA A 56 7.60 -4.40 3.09
C ALA A 56 8.96 -4.19 2.40
N ARG A 57 9.98 -3.73 3.13
CA ARG A 57 11.34 -3.56 2.63
C ARG A 57 11.93 -4.87 2.12
N GLN A 58 11.78 -5.95 2.87
CA GLN A 58 12.25 -7.27 2.46
C GLN A 58 11.53 -7.74 1.18
N MET A 59 10.20 -7.64 1.12
CA MET A 59 9.43 -8.05 -0.06
C MET A 59 9.81 -7.26 -1.30
N VAL A 60 9.97 -5.93 -1.17
CA VAL A 60 10.40 -5.07 -2.28
C VAL A 60 11.84 -5.40 -2.70
N GLY A 61 12.74 -5.62 -1.73
CA GLY A 61 14.13 -5.99 -1.99
C GLY A 61 14.25 -7.29 -2.78
N SER A 62 13.61 -8.36 -2.31
CA SER A 62 13.59 -9.65 -3.02
C SER A 62 12.99 -9.52 -4.42
N ALA A 63 11.90 -8.76 -4.58
CA ALA A 63 11.29 -8.55 -5.88
C ALA A 63 12.17 -7.72 -6.84
N LEU A 64 13.06 -6.87 -6.34
CA LEU A 64 14.05 -6.15 -7.14
C LEU A 64 15.23 -7.06 -7.52
N GLU A 65 15.68 -7.89 -6.59
CA GLU A 65 16.72 -8.90 -6.83
C GLU A 65 16.30 -9.91 -7.90
N ASP A 66 15.05 -10.40 -7.84
CA ASP A 66 14.46 -11.27 -8.86
C ASP A 66 14.43 -10.62 -10.26
N ARG A 67 14.44 -9.28 -10.32
CA ARG A 67 14.49 -8.49 -11.57
C ARG A 67 15.91 -8.11 -11.99
N GLY A 68 16.91 -8.64 -11.29
CA GLY A 68 18.34 -8.45 -11.56
C GLY A 68 18.90 -7.11 -11.06
N PHE A 69 18.26 -6.52 -10.04
CA PHE A 69 18.84 -5.40 -9.32
C PHE A 69 19.69 -5.87 -8.15
N ALA A 70 20.70 -5.10 -7.77
CA ALA A 70 21.54 -5.37 -6.61
C ALA A 70 21.46 -4.22 -5.60
N GLN A 71 21.37 -4.55 -4.31
CA GLN A 71 21.42 -3.52 -3.27
C GLN A 71 22.86 -3.00 -3.11
N SER A 72 23.05 -1.68 -3.13
CA SER A 72 24.33 -1.02 -2.89
C SER A 72 24.11 0.26 -2.10
N LYS A 73 25.01 0.63 -1.19
CA LYS A 73 24.89 1.89 -0.42
C LYS A 73 25.00 3.11 -1.32
N ASP A 74 25.87 3.04 -2.33
CA ASP A 74 26.14 4.12 -3.29
C ASP A 74 25.31 3.98 -4.58
N ALA A 75 24.15 3.33 -4.47
CA ALA A 75 23.29 3.10 -5.63
C ALA A 75 22.73 4.43 -6.19
N PRO A 76 22.68 4.58 -7.52
CA PRO A 76 22.10 5.75 -8.17
C PRO A 76 20.56 5.78 -8.07
N LEU A 77 19.94 4.68 -7.63
CA LEU A 77 18.49 4.54 -7.50
C LEU A 77 18.10 4.43 -6.03
N LEU A 78 17.30 5.37 -5.55
CA LEU A 78 16.69 5.32 -4.23
C LEU A 78 15.30 4.73 -4.32
N VAL A 79 15.02 3.73 -3.49
CA VAL A 79 13.70 3.11 -3.36
C VAL A 79 13.07 3.60 -2.06
N HIS A 80 12.00 4.37 -2.18
CA HIS A 80 11.21 4.84 -1.05
C HIS A 80 9.94 4.00 -0.91
N ILE A 81 9.71 3.52 0.30
CA ILE A 81 8.50 2.77 0.66
C ILE A 81 7.68 3.62 1.61
N ALA A 82 6.38 3.72 1.36
CA ALA A 82 5.42 4.34 2.27
C ALA A 82 4.27 3.37 2.53
N LEU A 83 3.89 3.23 3.80
CA LEU A 83 2.76 2.45 4.26
C LEU A 83 1.71 3.40 4.85
N ALA A 84 0.46 3.25 4.43
CA ALA A 84 -0.67 3.98 4.99
C ALA A 84 -1.80 3.01 5.36
N ASN A 85 -2.47 3.34 6.45
CA ASN A 85 -3.65 2.64 6.93
C ASN A 85 -4.73 3.68 7.24
N ARG A 86 -5.89 3.58 6.60
CA ARG A 86 -7.01 4.51 6.82
C ARG A 86 -8.36 3.79 6.82
N PRO A 87 -9.38 4.34 7.52
CA PRO A 87 -10.77 3.91 7.30
C PRO A 87 -11.15 4.11 5.82
N ALA A 88 -11.70 3.07 5.18
CA ALA A 88 -12.11 3.14 3.78
C ALA A 88 -13.34 4.05 3.54
N SER A 89 -13.96 4.53 4.62
CA SER A 89 -15.09 5.45 4.62
C SER A 89 -14.72 6.91 4.36
N ILE A 90 -13.42 7.25 4.28
CA ILE A 90 -12.92 8.61 4.09
C ILE A 90 -12.36 8.79 2.67
N ALA A 91 -12.84 9.81 1.96
CA ALA A 91 -12.25 10.26 0.70
C ALA A 91 -11.04 11.17 0.99
N MET A 92 -10.02 11.10 0.15
CA MET A 92 -8.89 12.04 0.18
C MET A 92 -8.95 12.98 -1.00
N THR A 93 -9.02 14.28 -0.72
CA THR A 93 -8.98 15.36 -1.71
C THR A 93 -7.76 16.24 -1.47
N THR A 94 -7.25 16.86 -2.52
CA THR A 94 -6.22 17.91 -2.48
C THR A 94 -6.76 19.17 -3.15
N GLY A 95 -6.30 20.33 -2.71
CA GLY A 95 -6.73 21.64 -3.24
C GLY A 95 -7.54 22.47 -2.25
N GLU A 96 -7.76 23.74 -2.58
CA GLU A 96 -8.60 24.68 -1.85
C GLU A 96 -9.97 24.84 -2.55
N GLU A 97 -10.95 25.44 -1.87
CA GLU A 97 -12.42 25.43 -2.12
C GLU A 97 -12.92 25.48 -3.58
N SER A 98 -12.14 25.95 -4.55
CA SER A 98 -12.49 26.07 -5.96
C SER A 98 -11.83 25.03 -6.90
N GLY A 99 -11.02 24.11 -6.38
CA GLY A 99 -10.27 23.14 -7.19
C GLY A 99 -9.87 21.89 -6.40
N LEU A 100 -10.86 21.16 -5.88
CA LEU A 100 -10.63 19.89 -5.19
C LEU A 100 -10.40 18.77 -6.20
N ASP A 101 -9.17 18.28 -6.28
CA ASP A 101 -8.83 17.04 -6.97
C ASP A 101 -8.97 15.85 -6.02
N VAL A 102 -9.69 14.83 -6.45
CA VAL A 102 -9.84 13.59 -5.66
C VAL A 102 -8.58 12.75 -5.83
N ILE A 103 -7.81 12.62 -4.75
CA ILE A 103 -6.62 11.76 -4.69
C ILE A 103 -7.04 10.30 -4.54
N ALA A 104 -8.10 10.05 -3.76
CA ALA A 104 -8.68 8.73 -3.59
C ALA A 104 -10.15 8.80 -3.17
N ASP A 105 -11.01 8.09 -3.88
CA ASP A 105 -12.44 8.01 -3.56
C ASP A 105 -12.69 7.27 -2.26
N LYS A 106 -13.77 7.68 -1.58
CA LYS A 106 -14.37 6.89 -0.50
C LYS A 106 -14.94 5.60 -1.09
N LYS A 107 -14.77 4.49 -0.37
CA LYS A 107 -15.45 3.24 -0.73
C LYS A 107 -16.94 3.34 -0.44
N GLU A 108 -17.76 3.01 -1.43
CA GLU A 108 -19.21 2.89 -1.23
C GLU A 108 -19.54 1.65 -0.39
N ARG A 109 -20.48 1.83 0.55
CA ARG A 109 -20.94 0.74 1.43
C ARG A 109 -21.86 -0.19 0.65
N LYS A 110 -21.52 -1.47 0.56
CA LYS A 110 -22.33 -2.50 -0.11
C LYS A 110 -23.54 -2.88 0.77
N PRO A 111 -24.68 -3.31 0.18
CA PRO A 111 -25.79 -3.84 0.97
C PRO A 111 -25.33 -5.07 1.77
N LEU A 112 -25.80 -5.21 3.01
CA LEU A 112 -25.40 -6.25 3.99
C LEU A 112 -23.99 -6.10 4.60
N GLN A 113 -23.26 -5.02 4.30
CA GLN A 113 -21.99 -4.74 4.95
C GLN A 113 -22.20 -4.13 6.34
N SER A 114 -21.96 -4.92 7.40
CA SER A 114 -22.11 -4.49 8.81
C SER A 114 -20.82 -3.98 9.45
N CYS A 115 -19.64 -4.26 8.88
CA CYS A 115 -18.35 -3.87 9.45
C CYS A 115 -17.69 -2.69 8.73
N GLU A 116 -16.82 -2.00 9.48
CA GLU A 116 -15.98 -0.92 8.95
C GLU A 116 -14.84 -1.51 8.13
N ASP A 117 -14.72 -1.04 6.88
CA ASP A 117 -13.61 -1.41 6.02
C ASP A 117 -12.40 -0.52 6.30
N VAL A 118 -11.23 -1.14 6.16
CA VAL A 118 -9.94 -0.48 6.29
C VAL A 118 -9.21 -0.61 4.96
N GLU A 119 -8.61 0.48 4.51
CA GLU A 119 -7.76 0.51 3.34
C GLU A 119 -6.29 0.52 3.75
N HIS A 120 -5.55 -0.48 3.27
CA HIS A 120 -4.11 -0.56 3.40
C HIS A 120 -3.47 -0.16 2.07
N ARG A 121 -2.56 0.81 2.10
CA ARG A 121 -1.86 1.29 0.91
C ARG A 121 -0.34 1.12 1.08
N LEU A 122 0.25 0.40 0.14
CA LEU A 122 1.69 0.32 -0.06
C LEU A 122 2.05 1.18 -1.28
N THR A 123 2.90 2.17 -1.07
CA THR A 123 3.44 3.02 -2.14
C THR A 123 4.93 2.77 -2.28
N ILE A 124 5.38 2.48 -3.50
CA ILE A 124 6.78 2.27 -3.83
C ILE A 124 7.15 3.34 -4.85
N ASN A 125 8.07 4.21 -4.49
CA ASN A 125 8.60 5.24 -5.37
C ASN A 125 10.07 4.98 -5.64
N MET A 126 10.50 5.19 -6.87
CA MET A 126 11.89 5.02 -7.29
C MET A 126 12.39 6.35 -7.83
N PHE A 127 13.51 6.83 -7.29
CA PHE A 127 14.09 8.12 -7.64
C PHE A 127 15.53 7.92 -8.08
N THR A 128 15.96 8.61 -9.14
CA THR A 128 17.37 8.71 -9.47
C THR A 128 18.01 9.77 -8.59
N VAL A 129 19.08 9.43 -7.89
CA VAL A 129 19.93 10.43 -7.23
C VAL A 129 20.67 11.16 -8.35
N PRO A 130 20.52 12.50 -8.49
CA PRO A 130 21.39 13.23 -9.40
C PRO A 130 22.84 12.95 -8.98
N ALA A 131 23.69 12.59 -9.93
CA ALA A 131 25.12 12.45 -9.69
C ALA A 131 25.65 13.83 -9.29
N GLY A 132 25.59 14.13 -8.00
CA GLY A 132 25.79 15.49 -7.50
C GLY A 132 27.18 15.99 -7.84
N GLU A 133 27.26 17.13 -8.51
CA GLU A 133 28.38 18.03 -8.28
C GLU A 133 28.32 18.46 -6.81
N ALA A 134 29.44 18.35 -6.11
CA ALA A 134 29.59 18.87 -4.76
C ALA A 134 29.39 20.39 -4.79
N LEU A 135 28.24 20.87 -4.30
CA LEU A 135 28.08 22.27 -3.94
C LEU A 135 28.57 22.42 -2.50
N TYR A 136 29.90 22.56 -2.38
CA TYR A 136 30.72 23.06 -1.27
C TYR A 136 30.13 22.98 0.16
#